data_AF-A0A0M3IWL6-F1
#
_entry.id   AF-A0A0M3IWL6-F1
#
_cell.length_a   1.000
_cell.length_b   1.000
_cell.length_c   1.000
_cell.angle_alpha   90.00
_cell.angle_beta   90.00
_cell.angle_gamma   90.00
#
_symmetry.space_group_name_H-M   'P 1'
#
loop_
_entity.id
_entity.type
_entity.pdbx_description
1 polymer ?
#
loop_
_entity_poly.entity_id
_entity_poly.type
_entity_poly.pdbx_seq_one_letter_code
_entity_poly.pdbx_strand_id
1 'polypeptide(L)'
;MIAFRIVLLLLALSVIVASFSMVLVEERISYSKHLQTISGVKPWLYWIVNFVHDMIFFTIPSLAFIMIGIGLFFVGTVFTMVVMLLENLMQQDDTLVTAYVVCGIVFMILPQYNLGMAMYRMNFVYMLYGQGTTYLGGQTLL
;
A
#
# COMPACT_ATOMS: atom_id res chain seq x y z
N MET A 1 -8.46 7.07 20.23
CA MET A 1 -7.90 6.40 19.03
C MET A 1 -8.90 5.46 18.35
N ILE A 2 -9.68 4.66 19.08
CA ILE A 2 -10.70 3.74 18.51
C ILE A 2 -11.89 4.47 17.85
N ALA A 3 -12.45 5.51 18.48
CA ALA A 3 -13.59 6.25 17.92
C ALA A 3 -13.28 6.86 16.53
N PHE A 4 -12.07 7.40 16.36
CA PHE A 4 -11.62 7.95 15.08
C PHE A 4 -11.63 6.89 13.96
N ARG A 5 -11.19 5.66 14.24
CA ARG A 5 -11.23 4.55 13.26
C ARG A 5 -12.66 4.18 12.87
N ILE A 6 -13.57 4.15 13.84
CA ILE A 6 -14.98 3.83 13.59
C ILE A 6 -15.61 4.89 12.67
N VAL A 7 -15.33 6.18 12.91
CA VAL A 7 -15.82 7.27 12.06
C VAL A 7 -15.29 7.15 10.62
N LEU A 8 -14.01 6.82 10.44
CA LEU A 8 -13.44 6.59 9.09
C LEU A 8 -14.11 5.41 8.38
N LEU A 9 -14.43 4.31 9.09
CA LEU A 9 -15.12 3.17 8.51
C LEU A 9 -16.55 3.50 8.11
N LEU A 10 -17.29 4.23 8.95
CA LEU A 10 -18.65 4.69 8.61
C LEU A 10 -18.67 5.64 7.41
N LEU A 11 -17.67 6.52 7.30
CA LEU A 11 -17.50 7.40 6.14
C LEU A 11 -17.20 6.60 4.86
N ALA A 12 -16.34 5.59 4.94
CA ALA A 12 -16.06 4.73 3.79
C ALA A 12 -17.32 3.99 3.30
N LEU A 13 -18.11 3.44 4.23
CA LEU A 13 -19.35 2.75 3.90
C LEU A 13 -20.40 3.68 3.28
N SER A 14 -20.51 4.94 3.76
CA SER A 14 -21.48 5.89 3.19
C SER A 14 -21.11 6.32 1.77
N VAL A 15 -19.82 6.52 1.48
CA VAL A 15 -19.34 6.84 0.13
C VAL A 15 -19.63 5.70 -0.84
N ILE A 16 -19.44 4.44 -0.42
CA ILE A 16 -19.74 3.27 -1.25
C ILE A 16 -21.23 3.22 -1.60
N VAL A 17 -22.13 3.42 -0.63
CA VAL A 17 -23.57 3.45 -0.88
C VAL A 17 -23.97 4.60 -1.81
N ALA A 18 -23.34 5.78 -1.65
CA ALA A 18 -23.56 6.93 -2.52
C ALA A 18 -23.16 6.64 -3.98
N SER A 19 -22.03 5.95 -4.21
CA SER A 19 -21.59 5.57 -5.56
C SER A 19 -22.63 4.71 -6.31
N PHE A 20 -23.24 3.72 -5.65
CA PHE A 20 -24.26 2.88 -6.26
C PHE A 20 -25.55 3.66 -6.61
N SER A 21 -25.88 4.69 -5.83
CA SER A 21 -27.04 5.54 -6.10
C SER A 21 -26.88 6.49 -7.30
N MET A 22 -25.64 6.79 -7.70
CA MET A 22 -25.36 7.73 -8.79
C MET A 22 -25.93 7.23 -10.13
N VAL A 23 -25.77 5.93 -10.42
CA VAL A 23 -26.29 5.31 -11.65
C VAL A 23 -27.82 5.41 -11.70
N LEU A 24 -28.50 5.15 -10.57
CA LEU A 24 -29.95 5.29 -10.49
C LEU A 24 -30.43 6.73 -10.71
N VAL A 25 -29.63 7.72 -10.31
CA VAL A 25 -29.92 9.14 -10.53
C VAL A 25 -29.73 9.50 -12.00
N GLU A 26 -28.65 9.05 -12.64
CA GLU A 26 -28.42 9.26 -14.07
C GLU A 26 -29.52 8.61 -14.93
N GLU A 27 -30.00 7.44 -14.54
CA GLU A 27 -31.11 6.76 -15.20
C GLU A 27 -32.44 7.49 -15.05
N ARG A 28 -32.64 8.22 -13.93
CA ARG A 28 -33.81 9.10 -13.76
C ARG A 28 -33.75 10.30 -14.69
N ILE A 29 -32.57 10.86 -14.90
CA ILE A 29 -32.36 12.03 -15.76
C ILE A 29 -32.47 11.64 -17.25
N SER A 30 -31.97 10.47 -17.61
CA SER A 30 -31.99 9.95 -18.98
C SER A 30 -33.27 9.19 -19.35
N TYR A 31 -34.19 8.97 -18.40
CA TYR A 31 -35.42 8.18 -18.56
C TYR A 31 -35.19 6.73 -19.07
N SER A 32 -33.95 6.23 -18.97
CA SER A 32 -33.53 4.94 -19.53
C SER A 32 -34.34 3.77 -18.97
N LYS A 33 -34.64 3.78 -17.67
CA LYS A 33 -35.45 2.74 -17.00
C LYS A 33 -36.87 2.63 -17.57
N HIS A 34 -37.46 3.76 -17.93
CA HIS A 34 -38.80 3.79 -18.51
C HIS A 34 -38.78 3.25 -19.95
N LEU A 35 -37.79 3.66 -20.74
CA LEU A 35 -37.57 3.14 -22.09
C LEU A 35 -37.31 1.62 -22.09
N GLN A 36 -36.52 1.11 -21.14
CA GLN A 36 -36.28 -0.33 -20.96
C GLN A 36 -37.56 -1.09 -20.57
N THR A 37 -38.48 -0.45 -19.85
CA THR A 37 -39.78 -1.05 -19.51
C THR A 37 -40.70 -1.09 -20.75
N ILE A 38 -40.72 -0.02 -21.56
CA ILE A 38 -41.51 0.05 -22.79
C ILE A 38 -41.01 -0.94 -23.84
N SER A 39 -39.70 -1.22 -23.90
CA SER A 39 -39.12 -2.22 -24.79
C SER A 39 -39.37 -3.68 -24.36
N GLY A 40 -40.10 -3.90 -23.25
CA GLY A 40 -40.49 -5.23 -22.79
C GLY A 40 -39.40 -5.96 -21.98
N VAL A 41 -38.36 -5.26 -21.51
CA VAL A 41 -37.36 -5.85 -20.62
C VAL A 41 -38.01 -6.16 -19.27
N LYS A 42 -37.85 -7.40 -18.81
CA LYS A 42 -38.37 -7.84 -17.51
C LYS A 42 -37.65 -7.10 -16.38
N PRO A 43 -38.36 -6.59 -15.35
CA PRO A 43 -37.74 -5.84 -14.25
C PRO A 43 -36.61 -6.57 -13.52
N TRP A 44 -36.64 -7.91 -13.49
CA TRP A 44 -35.59 -8.71 -12.85
C TRP A 44 -34.24 -8.62 -13.57
N LEU A 45 -34.24 -8.53 -14.90
CA LEU A 45 -33.01 -8.43 -15.70
C LEU A 45 -32.28 -7.11 -15.42
N TYR A 46 -33.04 -6.03 -15.24
CA TYR A 46 -32.51 -4.70 -14.89
C TYR A 46 -31.70 -4.75 -13.58
N TRP A 47 -32.23 -5.37 -12.53
CA TRP A 47 -31.53 -5.47 -11.25
C TRP A 47 -30.25 -6.30 -11.33
N ILE A 48 -30.25 -7.37 -12.14
CA ILE A 48 -29.04 -8.17 -12.38
C ILE A 48 -27.98 -7.35 -13.10
N VAL A 49 -28.37 -6.62 -14.15
CA VAL A 49 -27.44 -5.77 -14.91
C VAL A 49 -26.85 -4.68 -14.01
N ASN A 50 -27.68 -4.03 -13.18
CA ASN A 50 -27.20 -3.04 -12.22
C ASN A 50 -26.23 -3.66 -11.20
N PHE A 51 -26.53 -4.84 -10.67
CA PHE A 51 -25.64 -5.54 -9.76
C PHE A 51 -24.29 -5.91 -10.42
N VAL A 52 -24.32 -6.40 -11.66
CA VAL A 52 -23.11 -6.73 -12.42
C VAL A 52 -22.28 -5.48 -12.70
N HIS A 53 -22.92 -4.36 -13.06
CA HIS A 53 -22.27 -3.08 -13.23
C HIS A 53 -21.52 -2.67 -11.94
N ASP A 54 -22.21 -2.71 -10.80
CA ASP A 54 -21.62 -2.39 -9.50
C ASP A 54 -20.42 -3.31 -9.16
N MET A 55 -20.55 -4.61 -9.42
CA MET A 55 -19.45 -5.58 -9.21
C MET A 55 -18.23 -5.27 -10.09
N ILE A 56 -18.43 -4.91 -11.37
CA ILE A 56 -17.34 -4.58 -12.29
C ILE A 56 -16.62 -3.30 -11.84
N PHE A 57 -17.38 -2.24 -11.53
CA PHE A 57 -16.82 -0.97 -11.08
C PHE A 57 -16.11 -1.06 -9.73
N PHE A 58 -16.47 -2.02 -8.87
CA PHE A 58 -15.74 -2.27 -7.64
C PHE A 58 -14.51 -3.18 -7.84
N THR A 59 -14.61 -4.18 -8.71
CA THR A 59 -13.54 -5.18 -8.94
C THR A 59 -12.36 -4.57 -9.68
N ILE A 60 -12.58 -3.69 -10.65
CA ILE A 60 -11.47 -3.11 -11.44
C ILE A 60 -10.53 -2.24 -10.56
N PRO A 61 -11.01 -1.27 -9.77
CA PRO A 61 -10.14 -0.47 -8.90
C PRO A 61 -9.49 -1.28 -7.78
N SER A 62 -10.21 -2.26 -7.21
CA SER A 62 -9.66 -3.11 -6.14
C SER A 62 -8.53 -4.01 -6.65
N LEU A 63 -8.68 -4.63 -7.83
CA LEU A 63 -7.61 -5.39 -8.46
C LEU A 63 -6.43 -4.49 -8.84
N ALA A 64 -6.68 -3.31 -9.41
CA ALA A 64 -5.62 -2.37 -9.75
C ALA A 64 -4.80 -1.95 -8.51
N PHE A 65 -5.47 -1.68 -7.39
CA PHE A 65 -4.82 -1.36 -6.12
C PHE A 65 -3.94 -2.51 -5.62
N ILE A 66 -4.43 -3.75 -5.66
CA ILE A 66 -3.64 -4.93 -5.25
C ILE A 66 -2.42 -5.11 -6.16
N MET A 67 -2.58 -5.00 -7.47
CA MET A 67 -1.49 -5.17 -8.44
C MET A 67 -0.39 -4.12 -8.25
N ILE A 68 -0.77 -2.84 -8.06
CA ILE A 68 0.17 -1.77 -7.76
C ILE A 68 0.85 -2.01 -6.41
N GLY A 69 0.09 -2.42 -5.39
CA GLY A 69 0.63 -2.72 -4.06
C GLY A 69 1.69 -3.81 -4.09
N ILE A 70 1.43 -4.91 -4.79
CA ILE A 70 2.40 -6.01 -4.96
C ILE A 70 3.63 -5.52 -5.74
N GLY A 71 3.43 -4.79 -6.85
CA GLY A 71 4.53 -4.25 -7.64
C GLY A 71 5.44 -3.32 -6.83
N LEU A 72 4.87 -2.38 -6.09
CA LEU A 72 5.61 -1.45 -5.23
C LEU A 72 6.34 -2.16 -4.09
N PHE A 73 5.74 -3.22 -3.54
CA PHE A 73 6.37 -4.05 -2.52
C PHE A 73 7.63 -4.75 -3.04
N PHE A 74 7.54 -5.42 -4.20
CA PHE A 74 8.70 -6.07 -4.81
C PHE A 74 9.78 -5.06 -5.20
N VAL A 75 9.40 -3.95 -5.84
CA VAL A 75 10.33 -2.90 -6.24
C VAL A 75 11.06 -2.32 -5.02
N GLY A 76 10.34 -2.02 -3.94
CA GLY A 76 10.94 -1.47 -2.73
C GLY A 76 11.85 -2.44 -1.99
N THR A 77 11.49 -3.72 -1.91
CA THR A 77 12.34 -4.74 -1.28
C THR A 77 13.63 -4.98 -2.06
N VAL A 78 13.59 -4.96 -3.39
CA VAL A 78 14.81 -5.05 -4.22
C VAL A 78 15.71 -3.84 -3.95
N PHE A 79 15.16 -2.63 -3.92
CA PHE A 79 15.96 -1.42 -3.64
C PHE A 79 16.57 -1.43 -2.23
N THR A 80 15.86 -1.90 -1.19
CA THR A 80 16.46 -2.02 0.15
C THR A 80 17.61 -3.02 0.18
N MET A 81 17.48 -4.16 -0.49
CA MET A 81 18.55 -5.15 -0.58
C MET A 81 19.77 -4.61 -1.34
N VAL A 82 19.57 -3.84 -2.42
CA VAL A 82 20.65 -3.18 -3.16
C VAL A 82 21.39 -2.18 -2.26
N VAL A 83 20.69 -1.36 -1.49
CA VAL A 83 21.32 -0.38 -0.60
C VAL A 83 22.06 -1.08 0.55
N MET A 84 21.50 -2.14 1.13
CA MET A 84 22.21 -2.94 2.15
C MET A 84 23.50 -3.56 1.58
N LEU A 85 23.46 -4.10 0.37
CA LEU A 85 24.65 -4.63 -0.31
C LEU A 85 25.69 -3.52 -0.51
N LEU A 86 25.24 -2.35 -0.98
CA LEU A 86 26.10 -1.20 -1.23
C LEU A 86 26.78 -0.71 0.07
N GLU A 87 26.06 -0.72 1.19
CA GLU A 87 26.61 -0.39 2.52
C GLU A 87 27.69 -1.39 2.97
N ASN A 88 27.50 -2.69 2.68
CA ASN A 88 28.53 -3.69 2.94
C ASN A 88 29.78 -3.47 2.05
N LEU A 89 29.58 -3.14 0.77
CA LEU A 89 30.68 -2.88 -0.17
C LEU A 89 31.42 -1.56 0.15
N MET A 90 30.72 -0.58 0.72
CA MET A 90 31.32 0.66 1.22
C MET A 90 32.37 0.43 2.32
N GLN A 91 32.32 -0.69 3.05
CA GLN A 91 33.38 -1.03 4.01
C GLN A 91 34.69 -1.41 3.33
N GLN A 92 34.65 -1.76 2.04
CA GLN A 92 35.81 -2.17 1.25
C GLN A 92 36.36 -1.04 0.38
N ASP A 93 35.49 -0.22 -0.24
CA ASP A 93 35.88 0.85 -1.16
C ASP A 93 35.20 2.20 -0.85
N ASP A 94 35.99 3.24 -0.55
CA ASP A 94 35.50 4.59 -0.22
C ASP A 94 34.85 5.35 -1.39
N THR A 95 35.11 4.93 -2.63
CA THR A 95 34.54 5.59 -3.83
C THR A 95 33.04 5.37 -3.99
N LEU A 96 32.48 4.35 -3.31
CA LEU A 96 31.07 3.97 -3.45
C LEU A 96 30.11 4.79 -2.58
N VAL A 97 30.66 5.69 -1.73
CA VAL A 97 29.89 6.57 -0.83
C VAL A 97 28.93 7.48 -1.60
N THR A 98 29.34 8.02 -2.75
CA THR A 98 28.48 8.89 -3.55
C THR A 98 27.25 8.14 -4.09
N ALA A 99 27.43 6.89 -4.54
CA ALA A 99 26.33 6.06 -5.04
C ALA A 99 25.31 5.76 -3.92
N TYR A 100 25.80 5.44 -2.71
CA TYR A 100 24.95 5.20 -1.53
C TYR A 100 24.08 6.40 -1.18
N VAL A 101 24.69 7.60 -1.12
CA VAL A 101 23.97 8.83 -0.78
C VAL A 101 22.88 9.14 -1.81
N VAL A 102 23.20 9.02 -3.11
CA VAL A 102 22.24 9.27 -4.19
C VAL A 102 21.07 8.28 -4.12
N CYS A 103 21.34 6.99 -3.97
CA CYS A 103 20.30 5.96 -3.81
C CYS A 103 19.43 6.24 -2.57
N GLY A 104 20.03 6.61 -1.44
CA GLY A 104 19.29 6.90 -0.22
C GLY A 104 18.33 8.09 -0.33
N ILE A 105 18.73 9.15 -1.05
CA ILE A 105 17.88 10.32 -1.30
C ILE A 105 16.73 9.97 -2.25
N VAL A 106 17.04 9.30 -3.38
CA VAL A 106 16.04 8.97 -4.40
C VAL A 106 14.97 8.02 -3.86
N PHE A 107 15.37 7.03 -3.04
CA PHE A 107 14.44 6.01 -2.56
C PHE A 107 13.61 6.43 -1.35
N MET A 108 13.88 7.60 -0.75
CA MET A 108 13.17 8.10 0.44
C MET A 108 11.68 8.38 0.22
N ILE A 109 11.27 8.52 -1.04
CA ILE A 109 9.86 8.70 -1.43
C ILE A 109 9.05 7.41 -1.31
N LEU A 110 9.71 6.24 -1.32
CA LEU A 110 9.06 4.94 -1.30
C LEU A 110 8.87 4.49 0.16
N PRO A 111 7.63 4.45 0.70
CA PRO A 111 7.42 4.15 2.12
C PRO A 111 7.95 2.77 2.54
N GLN A 112 7.92 1.80 1.62
CA GLN A 112 8.47 0.46 1.84
C GLN A 112 10.01 0.44 1.95
N TYR A 113 10.72 1.34 1.27
CA TYR A 113 12.18 1.47 1.42
C TYR A 113 12.54 1.99 2.81
N ASN A 114 11.83 3.04 3.26
CA ASN A 114 12.03 3.64 4.58
C ASN A 114 11.79 2.63 5.69
N LEU A 115 10.75 1.78 5.57
CA LEU A 115 10.49 0.70 6.51
C LEU A 115 11.64 -0.31 6.56
N GLY A 116 12.09 -0.82 5.40
CA GLY A 116 13.16 -1.82 5.33
C GLY A 116 14.50 -1.31 5.88
N MET A 117 14.86 -0.07 5.56
CA MET A 117 16.09 0.54 6.07
C MET A 117 16.03 0.80 7.58
N ALA A 118 14.87 1.20 8.11
CA ALA A 118 14.66 1.37 9.56
C ALA A 118 14.82 0.05 10.32
N MET A 119 14.23 -1.04 9.81
CA MET A 119 14.36 -2.37 10.41
C MET A 119 15.81 -2.86 10.39
N TYR A 120 16.52 -2.68 9.28
CA TYR A 120 17.94 -3.05 9.16
C TYR A 120 18.82 -2.31 10.18
N ARG A 121 18.70 -0.97 10.24
CA ARG A 121 19.46 -0.17 11.21
C ARG A 121 19.17 -0.54 12.65
N MET A 122 17.92 -0.86 12.98
CA MET A 122 17.54 -1.31 14.31
C MET A 122 18.19 -2.66 14.67
N ASN A 123 18.22 -3.61 13.72
CA ASN A 123 18.87 -4.89 13.92
C ASN A 123 20.38 -4.75 14.15
N PHE A 124 21.05 -3.87 13.40
CA PHE A 124 22.46 -3.54 13.61
C PHE A 124 22.74 -2.98 15.00
N VAL A 125 21.93 -2.02 15.47
CA VAL A 125 22.05 -1.46 16.83
C VAL A 125 21.86 -2.54 17.90
N TYR A 126 20.92 -3.47 17.70
CA TYR A 126 20.71 -4.58 18.63
C TYR A 126 21.93 -5.50 18.71
N MET A 127 22.57 -5.82 17.57
CA MET A 127 23.81 -6.60 17.57
C MET A 127 24.95 -5.87 18.31
N LEU A 128 25.12 -4.58 18.06
CA LEU A 128 26.12 -3.76 18.74
C LEU A 128 25.90 -3.72 20.26
N TYR A 129 24.65 -3.60 20.70
CA TYR A 129 24.32 -3.62 22.12
C TYR A 129 24.69 -4.97 22.78
N GLY A 130 24.36 -6.08 22.12
CA GLY A 130 24.72 -7.42 22.62
C GLY A 130 26.24 -7.65 22.67
N GLN A 131 26.99 -7.15 21.68
CA GLN A 131 28.45 -7.18 21.71
C GLN A 131 28.98 -6.31 22.87
N GLY A 132 28.49 -5.07 23.01
CA GLY A 132 28.91 -4.14 24.05
C GLY A 132 28.68 -4.68 25.47
N THR A 133 27.54 -5.31 25.74
CA THR A 133 27.27 -5.92 27.06
C THR A 133 28.18 -7.10 27.35
N THR A 134 28.58 -7.87 26.34
CA THR A 134 29.53 -8.98 26.47
C THR A 134 30.94 -8.47 26.79
N TYR A 135 31.40 -7.41 26.11
CA TYR A 135 32.72 -6.82 26.37
C TYR A 135 32.79 -6.09 27.72
N LEU A 136 31.75 -5.36 28.10
CA LEU A 136 31.72 -4.60 29.35
C LEU A 136 31.37 -5.45 30.57
N GLY A 137 30.56 -6.51 30.41
CA GLY A 137 30.21 -7.45 31.47
C GLY A 137 31.26 -8.52 31.76
N GLY A 138 32.16 -8.80 30.81
CA GLY A 138 33.31 -9.68 31.01
C GLY A 138 34.47 -9.03 31.79
N GLN A 139 34.52 -7.70 31.86
CA GLN A 139 35.56 -6.95 32.59
C GLN A 139 35.26 -6.75 34.08
N THR A 140 34.04 -7.02 34.55
CA THR A 140 33.67 -6.89 35.98
C THR A 140 33.90 -8.16 36.80
N LEU A 141 34.42 -9.23 36.19
CA LEU A 141 34.76 -10.50 36.86
C LEU A 141 36.28 -10.75 37.01
N LEU A 142 37.11 -9.73 36.81
CA LEU A 142 38.52 -9.69 37.22
C LEU A 142 38.72 -8.57 38.24
#